data_AF-A0A6P6WWX7-F1
#
_entry.id   AF-A0A6P6WWX7-F1
#
_cell.length_a   1.000
_cell.length_b   1.000
_cell.length_c   1.000
_cell.angle_alpha   90.00
_cell.angle_beta   90.00
_cell.angle_gamma   90.00
#
_symmetry.space_group_name_H-M   'P 1'
#
loop_
_entity.id
_entity.type
_entity.pdbx_description
1 polymer ?
#
loop_
_entity_poly.entity_id
_entity_poly.type
_entity_poly.pdbx_seq_one_letter_code
_entity_poly.pdbx_strand_id
1 'polypeptide(L)'
;MGGMKKPEAQLNASLEDFFNIKVVALSNFEDKPEQFENEVAGLRERIISISTSGEGAAGSTPASGFADYAKKIWDKIKEDKDLDLPHYRIMVAEIRCNKIAEEKYQNFYENRSWLQIEKDAISGAVQGFGAKVSPIIAINLSEYDEEAQHYDETKRDASRKQLIENIMKVVKPTYLSVVEHMRHAIRAKFEEAAVDELKKNGVLVAMKTHKYIIEFKNQLKDAAVKQANWNQDTEQLAQLESEIARTVEGIRATNELLEQQKARKLQINKDKREFWLNSASIGANVLNTAASVASVIMVAGHA
;
A
#
# COMPACT_ATOMS: atom_id res chain seq x y z
N MET A 1 2.74 -20.71 -36.52
CA MET A 1 2.47 -22.14 -36.31
C MET A 1 3.66 -22.72 -35.56
N GLY A 2 3.52 -23.06 -34.28
CA GLY A 2 4.60 -23.68 -33.52
C GLY A 2 4.60 -25.18 -33.77
N GLY A 3 5.62 -25.71 -34.44
CA GLY A 3 5.79 -27.15 -34.62
C GLY A 3 6.16 -27.85 -33.30
N MET A 4 5.84 -29.15 -33.20
CA MET A 4 6.26 -30.00 -32.08
C MET A 4 7.80 -29.95 -31.94
N LYS A 5 8.31 -29.74 -30.72
CA LYS A 5 9.76 -29.81 -30.46
C LYS A 5 10.23 -31.25 -30.64
N LYS A 6 11.02 -31.51 -31.67
CA LYS A 6 11.67 -32.81 -31.87
C LYS A 6 12.92 -32.92 -30.99
N PRO A 7 13.19 -34.07 -30.36
CA PRO A 7 14.46 -34.35 -29.70
C PRO A 7 15.64 -34.20 -30.67
N GLU A 8 16.82 -33.84 -30.17
CA GLU A 8 18.02 -33.62 -31.00
C GLU A 8 18.34 -34.80 -31.94
N ALA A 9 18.15 -36.03 -31.45
CA ALA A 9 18.36 -37.24 -32.22
C ALA A 9 17.37 -37.45 -33.40
N GLN A 10 16.28 -36.69 -33.44
CA GLN A 10 15.18 -36.85 -34.41
C GLN A 10 14.85 -35.55 -35.16
N LEU A 11 15.73 -34.55 -35.14
CA LEU A 11 15.50 -33.25 -35.78
C LEU A 11 15.14 -33.38 -37.28
N ASN A 12 15.79 -34.32 -37.97
CA ASN A 12 15.61 -34.56 -39.41
C ASN A 12 14.56 -35.63 -39.73
N ALA A 13 13.98 -36.29 -38.72
CA ALA A 13 13.06 -37.39 -38.95
C ALA A 13 11.75 -36.89 -39.56
N SER A 14 11.29 -37.53 -40.63
CA SER A 14 10.04 -37.22 -41.32
C SER A 14 8.84 -37.93 -40.67
N LEU A 15 7.61 -37.56 -41.05
CA LEU A 15 6.41 -38.26 -40.56
C LEU A 15 6.36 -39.71 -41.09
N GLU A 16 6.83 -39.92 -42.31
CA GLU A 16 6.84 -41.21 -43.00
C GLU A 16 7.87 -42.18 -42.42
N ASP A 17 8.85 -41.68 -41.66
CA ASP A 17 9.84 -42.51 -40.94
C ASP A 17 9.18 -43.32 -39.80
N PHE A 18 8.00 -42.88 -39.33
CA PHE A 18 7.28 -43.48 -38.20
C PHE A 18 5.89 -44.01 -38.58
N PHE A 19 5.25 -43.44 -39.61
CA PHE A 19 3.86 -43.75 -39.95
C PHE A 19 3.69 -44.10 -41.43
N ASN A 20 2.98 -45.19 -41.70
CA ASN A 20 2.47 -45.50 -43.03
C ASN A 20 1.05 -44.93 -43.17
N ILE A 21 0.88 -43.87 -43.96
CA ILE A 21 -0.39 -43.17 -44.11
C ILE A 21 -1.15 -43.73 -45.32
N LYS A 22 -2.33 -44.31 -45.08
CA LYS A 22 -3.24 -44.81 -46.13
C LYS A 22 -4.61 -44.17 -45.93
N VAL A 23 -5.21 -43.64 -46.99
CA VAL A 23 -6.52 -42.98 -46.98
C VAL A 23 -7.55 -43.86 -47.70
N VAL A 24 -8.75 -43.97 -47.12
CA VAL A 24 -9.90 -44.68 -47.69
C VAL A 24 -11.12 -43.81 -47.51
N ALA A 25 -11.87 -43.58 -48.60
CA ALA A 25 -13.12 -42.85 -48.57
C ALA A 25 -14.28 -43.84 -48.43
N LEU A 26 -15.27 -43.48 -47.61
CA LEU A 26 -16.52 -44.23 -47.44
C LEU A 26 -17.70 -43.30 -47.76
N SER A 27 -18.70 -43.85 -48.45
CA SER A 27 -19.95 -43.20 -48.78
C SER A 27 -20.78 -42.91 -47.52
N ASN A 28 -21.67 -41.91 -47.55
CA ASN A 28 -22.55 -41.64 -46.41
C ASN A 28 -23.49 -42.85 -46.20
N PHE A 29 -23.51 -43.37 -44.97
CA PHE A 29 -24.29 -44.55 -44.61
C PHE A 29 -25.81 -44.34 -44.73
N GLU A 30 -26.31 -43.16 -44.35
CA GLU A 30 -27.74 -42.84 -44.40
C GLU A 30 -28.22 -42.63 -45.85
N ASP A 31 -27.40 -41.99 -46.68
CA ASP A 31 -27.77 -41.70 -48.07
C ASP A 31 -27.58 -42.91 -49.00
N LYS A 32 -26.55 -43.72 -48.77
CA LYS A 32 -26.11 -44.81 -49.68
C LYS A 32 -25.59 -46.04 -48.91
N PRO A 33 -26.48 -46.75 -48.19
CA PRO A 33 -26.08 -47.86 -47.31
C PRO A 33 -25.40 -49.01 -48.05
N GLU A 34 -25.90 -49.42 -49.23
CA GLU A 34 -25.29 -50.51 -50.00
C GLU A 34 -23.88 -50.17 -50.52
N GLN A 35 -23.62 -48.91 -50.90
CA GLN A 35 -22.29 -48.48 -51.32
C GLN A 35 -21.33 -48.47 -50.13
N PHE A 36 -21.77 -47.95 -48.99
CA PHE A 36 -20.98 -47.97 -47.76
C PHE A 36 -20.61 -49.40 -47.32
N GLU A 37 -21.56 -50.34 -47.31
CA GLU A 37 -21.30 -51.73 -46.92
C GLU A 37 -20.28 -52.41 -47.83
N ASN A 38 -20.39 -52.20 -49.15
CA ASN A 38 -19.43 -52.73 -50.12
C ASN A 38 -18.02 -52.14 -49.92
N GLU A 39 -17.92 -50.84 -49.68
CA GLU A 39 -16.64 -50.17 -49.42
C GLU A 39 -16.00 -50.61 -48.10
N VAL A 40 -16.81 -50.85 -47.06
CA VAL A 40 -16.36 -51.42 -45.77
C VAL A 40 -15.86 -52.85 -45.95
N ALA A 41 -16.51 -53.67 -46.78
CA ALA A 41 -16.03 -55.00 -47.10
C ALA A 41 -14.66 -54.96 -47.79
N GLY A 42 -14.47 -54.05 -48.74
CA GLY A 42 -13.17 -53.82 -49.37
C GLY A 42 -12.09 -53.34 -48.39
N LEU A 43 -12.45 -52.46 -47.45
CA LEU A 43 -11.54 -52.03 -46.37
C LEU A 43 -11.12 -53.21 -45.48
N ARG A 44 -12.05 -54.11 -45.13
CA ARG A 44 -11.76 -55.30 -44.33
C ARG A 44 -10.74 -56.20 -45.03
N GLU A 45 -10.94 -56.49 -46.31
CA GLU A 45 -10.00 -57.30 -47.11
C GLU A 45 -8.61 -56.66 -47.12
N ARG A 46 -8.53 -55.34 -47.27
CA ARG A 46 -7.27 -54.59 -47.23
C ARG A 46 -6.56 -54.70 -45.87
N ILE A 47 -7.27 -54.61 -44.75
CA ILE A 47 -6.71 -54.76 -43.39
C ILE A 47 -6.17 -56.18 -43.17
N ILE A 48 -6.90 -57.19 -43.63
CA ILE A 48 -6.45 -58.59 -43.54
C ILE A 48 -5.19 -58.79 -44.37
N SER A 49 -5.17 -58.29 -45.61
CA SER A 49 -3.99 -58.37 -46.48
C SER A 49 -2.75 -57.75 -45.82
N ILE A 50 -2.88 -56.54 -45.26
CA ILE A 50 -1.79 -55.87 -44.53
C ILE A 50 -1.31 -56.74 -43.35
N SER A 51 -2.24 -57.24 -42.53
CA SER A 51 -1.92 -58.10 -41.38
C SER A 51 -1.16 -59.37 -41.81
N THR A 52 -1.53 -60.00 -42.92
CA THR A 52 -0.87 -61.21 -43.44
C THR A 52 0.47 -60.94 -44.10
N SER A 53 0.69 -59.74 -44.62
CA SER A 53 1.94 -59.35 -45.29
C SER A 53 3.08 -59.02 -44.31
N GLY A 54 2.77 -58.85 -43.01
CA GLY A 54 3.74 -58.44 -41.99
C GLY A 54 4.17 -56.98 -42.09
N GLU A 55 3.55 -56.18 -42.97
CA GLU A 55 3.77 -54.75 -43.10
C GLU A 55 3.42 -54.04 -41.77
N GLY A 56 4.42 -53.43 -41.13
CA GLY A 56 4.26 -52.75 -39.84
C GLY A 56 4.50 -53.60 -38.58
N ALA A 57 4.96 -54.85 -38.71
CA ALA A 57 5.21 -55.74 -37.56
C ALA A 57 6.52 -55.48 -36.78
N ALA A 58 7.24 -54.39 -37.08
CA ALA A 58 8.49 -54.06 -36.40
C ALA A 58 8.25 -53.82 -34.89
N GLY A 59 8.90 -54.60 -34.03
CA GLY A 59 8.73 -54.50 -32.58
C GLY A 59 7.52 -55.24 -32.00
N SER A 60 6.97 -56.23 -32.72
CA SER A 60 5.83 -57.02 -32.25
C SER A 60 6.09 -57.70 -30.89
N THR A 61 5.24 -57.44 -29.90
CA THR A 61 5.27 -58.14 -28.61
C THR A 61 4.44 -59.41 -28.71
N PRO A 62 4.91 -60.56 -28.22
CA PRO A 62 4.10 -61.78 -28.14
C PRO A 62 2.78 -61.49 -27.41
N ALA A 63 1.69 -62.13 -27.84
CA ALA A 63 0.37 -61.91 -27.23
C ALA A 63 0.38 -62.11 -25.70
N SER A 64 1.18 -63.06 -25.21
CA SER A 64 1.37 -63.33 -23.78
C SER A 64 1.98 -62.17 -23.00
N GLY A 65 2.84 -61.34 -23.62
CA GLY A 65 3.48 -60.19 -23.00
C GLY A 65 2.80 -58.85 -23.30
N PHE A 66 1.75 -58.85 -24.14
CA PHE A 66 1.10 -57.62 -24.59
C PHE A 66 0.50 -56.84 -23.41
N ALA A 67 -0.17 -57.52 -22.47
CA ALA A 67 -0.78 -56.87 -21.32
C ALA A 67 0.26 -56.11 -20.46
N ASP A 68 1.40 -56.74 -20.19
CA ASP A 68 2.49 -56.14 -19.41
C ASP A 68 3.15 -54.98 -20.17
N TYR A 69 3.35 -55.14 -21.49
CA TYR A 69 3.89 -54.09 -22.34
C TYR A 69 2.95 -52.87 -22.42
N ALA A 70 1.65 -53.10 -22.64
CA ALA A 70 0.62 -52.07 -22.66
C ALA A 70 0.52 -51.35 -21.31
N LYS A 71 0.61 -52.09 -20.19
CA LYS A 71 0.65 -51.48 -18.84
C LYS A 71 1.85 -50.57 -18.67
N LYS A 72 3.06 -50.99 -19.09
CA LYS A 72 4.26 -50.14 -19.03
C LYS A 72 4.13 -48.87 -19.89
N ILE A 73 3.51 -48.97 -21.06
CA ILE A 73 3.20 -47.78 -21.88
C ILE A 73 2.23 -46.87 -21.14
N TRP A 74 1.17 -47.43 -20.58
CA TRP A 74 0.14 -46.68 -19.86
C TRP A 74 0.68 -45.97 -18.62
N ASP A 75 1.50 -46.64 -17.82
CA ASP A 75 2.14 -46.06 -16.63
C ASP A 75 3.04 -44.88 -17.04
N LYS A 76 3.81 -45.01 -18.13
CA LYS A 76 4.61 -43.90 -18.69
C LYS A 76 3.75 -42.73 -19.16
N ILE A 77 2.65 -42.99 -19.89
CA ILE A 77 1.71 -41.94 -20.34
C ILE A 77 1.12 -41.19 -19.13
N LYS A 78 0.78 -41.92 -18.07
CA LYS A 78 0.17 -41.34 -16.87
C LYS A 78 1.16 -40.50 -16.04
N GLU A 79 2.43 -40.88 -16.03
CA GLU A 79 3.50 -40.17 -15.30
C GLU A 79 4.13 -39.03 -16.12
N ASP A 80 3.79 -38.92 -17.41
CA ASP A 80 4.35 -37.91 -18.31
C ASP A 80 3.81 -36.51 -17.96
N LYS A 81 4.70 -35.65 -17.45
CA LYS A 81 4.37 -34.26 -17.09
C LYS A 81 4.03 -33.40 -18.30
N ASP A 82 4.52 -33.76 -19.49
CA ASP A 82 4.21 -33.03 -20.72
C ASP A 82 2.78 -33.32 -21.21
N LEU A 83 2.15 -34.39 -20.71
CA LEU A 83 0.75 -34.75 -20.93
C LEU A 83 -0.20 -34.21 -19.84
N ASP A 84 0.29 -33.47 -18.84
CA ASP A 84 -0.53 -32.82 -17.80
C ASP A 84 -1.25 -31.57 -18.34
N LEU A 85 -2.24 -31.81 -19.21
CA LEU A 85 -3.09 -30.79 -19.81
C LEU A 85 -3.85 -29.93 -18.78
N PRO A 86 -4.34 -30.47 -17.64
CA PRO A 86 -4.87 -29.66 -16.54
C PRO A 86 -3.85 -28.66 -15.99
N HIS A 87 -2.60 -29.07 -15.78
CA HIS A 87 -1.53 -28.16 -15.36
C HIS A 87 -1.28 -27.04 -16.36
N TYR A 88 -1.29 -27.35 -17.66
CA TYR A 88 -1.16 -26.32 -18.71
C TYR A 88 -2.30 -25.29 -18.67
N ARG A 89 -3.55 -25.74 -18.49
CA ARG A 89 -4.71 -24.83 -18.36
C ARG A 89 -4.57 -23.90 -17.16
N ILE A 90 -4.16 -24.45 -16.01
CA ILE A 90 -3.92 -23.69 -14.78
C ILE A 90 -2.77 -22.68 -14.98
N MET A 91 -1.69 -23.08 -15.65
CA MET A 91 -0.57 -22.20 -15.97
C MET A 91 -0.99 -21.05 -16.90
N VAL A 92 -1.76 -21.34 -17.95
CA VAL A 92 -2.27 -20.30 -18.86
C VAL A 92 -3.23 -19.35 -18.13
N ALA A 93 -4.09 -19.87 -17.27
CA ALA A 93 -4.96 -19.07 -16.41
C ALA A 93 -4.13 -18.13 -15.51
N GLU A 94 -3.08 -18.63 -14.87
CA GLU A 94 -2.17 -17.82 -14.06
C GLU A 94 -1.50 -16.69 -14.84
N ILE A 95 -0.91 -17.00 -16.00
CA ILE A 95 -0.27 -16.00 -16.86
C ILE A 95 -1.30 -14.93 -17.27
N ARG A 96 -2.52 -15.35 -17.62
CA ARG A 96 -3.55 -14.44 -18.10
C ARG A 96 -4.12 -13.57 -16.97
N CYS A 97 -4.46 -14.15 -15.83
CA CYS A 97 -4.90 -13.40 -14.65
C CYS A 97 -3.84 -12.39 -14.20
N ASN A 98 -2.56 -12.78 -14.17
CA ASN A 98 -1.47 -11.86 -13.83
C ASN A 98 -1.33 -10.71 -14.82
N LYS A 99 -1.51 -10.98 -16.13
CA LYS A 99 -1.46 -9.93 -17.15
C LYS A 99 -2.62 -8.94 -17.01
N ILE A 100 -3.84 -9.43 -16.77
CA ILE A 100 -5.01 -8.57 -16.53
C ILE A 100 -4.78 -7.74 -15.26
N ALA A 101 -4.29 -8.35 -14.18
CA ALA A 101 -3.95 -7.65 -12.95
C ALA A 101 -2.94 -6.52 -13.18
N GLU A 102 -1.88 -6.77 -13.94
CA GLU A 102 -0.89 -5.75 -14.28
C GLU A 102 -1.51 -4.61 -15.12
N GLU A 103 -2.32 -4.94 -16.12
CA GLU A 103 -3.04 -3.94 -16.93
C GLU A 103 -3.95 -3.05 -16.06
N LYS A 104 -4.70 -3.63 -15.11
CA LYS A 104 -5.54 -2.86 -14.18
C LYS A 104 -4.72 -2.04 -13.18
N TYR A 105 -3.56 -2.53 -12.77
CA TYR A 105 -2.63 -1.77 -11.95
C TYR A 105 -2.11 -0.54 -12.71
N GLN A 106 -1.69 -0.69 -13.96
CA GLN A 106 -1.24 0.43 -14.80
C GLN A 106 -2.37 1.43 -15.05
N ASN A 107 -3.59 0.96 -15.33
CA ASN A 107 -4.77 1.82 -15.45
C ASN A 107 -5.02 2.66 -14.18
N PHE A 108 -4.84 2.08 -13.00
CA PHE A 108 -4.89 2.82 -11.74
C PHE A 108 -3.74 3.83 -11.62
N TYR A 109 -2.51 3.39 -11.88
CA TYR A 109 -1.30 4.19 -11.72
C TYR A 109 -1.29 5.44 -12.61
N GLU A 110 -1.74 5.31 -13.85
CA GLU A 110 -1.83 6.40 -14.83
C GLU A 110 -3.15 7.18 -14.74
N ASN A 111 -4.06 6.82 -13.82
CA ASN A 111 -5.36 7.45 -13.71
C ASN A 111 -5.21 8.93 -13.34
N ARG A 112 -5.73 9.83 -14.19
CA ARG A 112 -5.62 11.29 -13.99
C ARG A 112 -6.22 11.75 -12.65
N SER A 113 -7.33 11.15 -12.22
CA SER A 113 -7.97 11.50 -10.95
C SER A 113 -7.11 11.05 -9.77
N TRP A 114 -6.48 9.87 -9.85
CA TRP A 114 -5.51 9.42 -8.85
C TRP A 114 -4.31 10.36 -8.77
N LEU A 115 -3.67 10.67 -9.90
CA LEU A 115 -2.51 11.56 -9.96
C LEU A 115 -2.82 12.97 -9.41
N GLN A 116 -4.03 13.47 -9.62
CA GLN A 116 -4.45 14.74 -9.03
C GLN A 116 -4.61 14.63 -7.51
N ILE A 117 -5.20 13.55 -6.99
CA ILE A 117 -5.31 13.31 -5.54
C ILE A 117 -3.91 13.22 -4.92
N GLU A 118 -2.98 12.52 -5.56
CA GLU A 118 -1.60 12.38 -5.11
C GLU A 118 -0.89 13.74 -5.04
N LYS A 119 -1.07 14.57 -6.08
CA LYS A 119 -0.52 15.93 -6.10
C LYS A 119 -1.13 16.83 -5.02
N ASP A 120 -2.45 16.78 -4.85
CA ASP A 120 -3.16 17.59 -3.86
C ASP A 120 -2.75 17.19 -2.42
N ALA A 121 -2.45 15.90 -2.20
CA ALA A 121 -2.04 15.37 -0.90
C ALA A 121 -0.77 16.06 -0.36
N ILE A 122 0.20 16.36 -1.24
CA ILE A 122 1.44 17.07 -0.90
C ILE A 122 1.17 18.45 -0.28
N SER A 123 0.09 19.11 -0.71
CA SER A 123 -0.30 20.43 -0.21
C SER A 123 -1.31 20.38 0.95
N GLY A 124 -1.71 19.18 1.38
CA GLY A 124 -2.78 18.99 2.37
C GLY A 124 -4.19 19.37 1.86
N ALA A 125 -4.37 19.57 0.55
CA ALA A 125 -5.63 20.02 -0.06
C ALA A 125 -6.63 18.88 -0.34
N VAL A 126 -6.51 17.74 0.36
CA VAL A 126 -7.37 16.57 0.13
C VAL A 126 -8.35 16.39 1.28
N GLN A 127 -9.58 16.83 1.05
CA GLN A 127 -10.73 16.43 1.87
C GLN A 127 -11.36 15.15 1.32
N GLY A 128 -11.78 14.25 2.21
CA GLY A 128 -12.44 13.00 1.85
C GLY A 128 -11.56 12.07 1.00
N PHE A 129 -10.28 11.90 1.36
CA PHE A 129 -9.32 11.07 0.62
C PHE A 129 -9.89 9.67 0.30
N GLY A 130 -10.45 8.99 1.30
CA GLY A 130 -11.06 7.66 1.13
C GLY A 130 -12.20 7.67 0.13
N ALA A 131 -13.11 8.64 0.23
CA ALA A 131 -14.24 8.79 -0.69
C ALA A 131 -13.81 9.07 -2.15
N LYS A 132 -12.67 9.72 -2.36
CA LYS A 132 -12.12 10.00 -3.69
C LYS A 132 -11.36 8.82 -4.29
N VAL A 133 -10.50 8.15 -3.51
CA VAL A 133 -9.63 7.09 -4.03
C VAL A 133 -10.34 5.74 -4.12
N SER A 134 -11.22 5.41 -3.17
CA SER A 134 -11.89 4.10 -3.14
C SER A 134 -12.71 3.77 -4.38
N PRO A 135 -13.45 4.71 -5.01
CA PRO A 135 -14.14 4.45 -6.28
C PRO A 135 -13.17 4.11 -7.42
N ILE A 136 -12.02 4.79 -7.50
CA ILE A 136 -11.01 4.55 -8.54
C ILE A 136 -10.44 3.13 -8.40
N ILE A 137 -10.12 2.72 -7.16
CA ILE A 137 -9.68 1.36 -6.86
C ILE A 137 -10.79 0.36 -7.19
N ALA A 138 -12.03 0.64 -6.79
CA ALA A 138 -13.16 -0.27 -7.01
C ALA A 138 -13.43 -0.53 -8.49
N ILE A 139 -13.32 0.48 -9.36
CA ILE A 139 -13.45 0.32 -10.81
C ILE A 139 -12.41 -0.66 -11.35
N ASN A 140 -11.13 -0.45 -11.02
CA ASN A 140 -10.05 -1.33 -11.50
C ASN A 140 -10.20 -2.78 -10.99
N LEU A 141 -10.66 -2.97 -9.75
CA LEU A 141 -10.95 -4.31 -9.22
C LEU A 141 -12.17 -4.95 -9.89
N SER A 142 -13.23 -4.17 -10.16
CA SER A 142 -14.43 -4.68 -10.84
C SER A 142 -14.13 -5.10 -12.28
N GLU A 143 -13.34 -4.31 -13.00
CA GLU A 143 -12.93 -4.66 -14.36
C GLU A 143 -12.01 -5.90 -14.38
N TYR A 144 -11.14 -6.04 -13.38
CA TYR A 144 -10.37 -7.27 -13.19
C TYR A 144 -11.31 -8.47 -12.99
N ASP A 145 -12.30 -8.34 -12.10
CA ASP A 145 -13.23 -9.41 -11.77
C ASP A 145 -14.05 -9.84 -13.00
N GLU A 146 -14.49 -8.88 -13.82
CA GLU A 146 -15.21 -9.14 -15.06
C GLU A 146 -14.35 -9.84 -16.12
N GLU A 147 -13.10 -9.40 -16.33
CA GLU A 147 -12.23 -9.97 -17.35
C GLU A 147 -11.64 -11.33 -16.93
N ALA A 148 -11.47 -11.56 -15.63
CA ALA A 148 -10.87 -12.78 -15.10
C ALA A 148 -11.88 -13.87 -14.69
N GLN A 149 -13.19 -13.62 -14.78
CA GLN A 149 -14.25 -14.49 -14.26
C GLN A 149 -14.24 -15.93 -14.79
N HIS A 150 -13.72 -16.16 -16.00
CA HIS A 150 -13.72 -17.45 -16.68
C HIS A 150 -12.47 -18.31 -16.42
N TYR A 151 -11.49 -17.78 -15.69
CA TYR A 151 -10.26 -18.50 -15.37
C TYR A 151 -10.37 -19.27 -14.06
N ASP A 152 -9.38 -20.13 -13.80
CA ASP A 152 -9.26 -20.88 -12.56
C ASP A 152 -9.36 -19.94 -11.34
N GLU A 153 -10.27 -20.27 -10.42
CA GLU A 153 -10.58 -19.45 -9.24
C GLU A 153 -9.37 -19.21 -8.35
N THR A 154 -8.53 -20.24 -8.13
CA THR A 154 -7.35 -20.10 -7.26
C THR A 154 -6.36 -19.12 -7.88
N LYS A 155 -6.15 -19.20 -9.20
CA LYS A 155 -5.26 -18.28 -9.92
C LYS A 155 -5.83 -16.87 -10.00
N ARG A 156 -7.12 -16.74 -10.31
CA ARG A 156 -7.85 -15.47 -10.31
C ARG A 156 -7.74 -14.76 -8.97
N ASP A 157 -8.00 -15.45 -7.86
CA ASP A 157 -8.01 -14.83 -6.54
C ASP A 157 -6.61 -14.45 -6.07
N ALA A 158 -5.59 -15.26 -6.42
CA ALA A 158 -4.20 -14.95 -6.14
C ALA A 158 -3.73 -13.68 -6.88
N SER A 159 -3.99 -13.59 -8.19
CA SER A 159 -3.64 -12.40 -8.98
C SER A 159 -4.45 -11.17 -8.53
N ARG A 160 -5.72 -11.34 -8.14
CA ARG A 160 -6.54 -10.27 -7.57
C ARG A 160 -5.96 -9.71 -6.28
N LYS A 161 -5.50 -10.60 -5.39
CA LYS A 161 -4.84 -10.21 -4.14
C LYS A 161 -3.56 -9.42 -4.43
N GLN A 162 -2.75 -9.88 -5.39
CA GLN A 162 -1.53 -9.18 -5.79
C GLN A 162 -1.81 -7.79 -6.37
N LEU A 163 -2.87 -7.65 -7.19
CA LEU A 163 -3.33 -6.35 -7.68
C LEU A 163 -3.65 -5.40 -6.52
N ILE A 164 -4.43 -5.85 -5.53
CA ILE A 164 -4.74 -5.06 -4.33
C ILE A 164 -3.45 -4.65 -3.61
N GLU A 165 -2.55 -5.59 -3.35
CA GLU A 165 -1.29 -5.31 -2.65
C GLU A 165 -0.44 -4.27 -3.39
N ASN A 166 -0.36 -4.35 -4.72
CA ASN A 166 0.37 -3.38 -5.54
C ASN A 166 -0.26 -1.99 -5.51
N ILE A 167 -1.58 -1.90 -5.64
CA ILE A 167 -2.30 -0.63 -5.47
C ILE A 167 -2.04 -0.04 -4.07
N MET A 168 -2.12 -0.86 -3.02
CA MET A 168 -1.92 -0.40 -1.65
C MET A 168 -0.50 0.13 -1.39
N LYS A 169 0.53 -0.44 -2.05
CA LYS A 169 1.91 0.08 -1.97
C LYS A 169 2.03 1.50 -2.49
N VAL A 170 1.25 1.85 -3.52
CA VAL A 170 1.22 3.19 -4.13
C VAL A 170 0.35 4.15 -3.31
N VAL A 171 -0.80 3.70 -2.82
CA VAL A 171 -1.76 4.57 -2.11
C VAL A 171 -1.32 4.89 -0.68
N LYS A 172 -0.64 3.96 0.00
CA LYS A 172 -0.29 4.11 1.42
C LYS A 172 0.59 5.33 1.73
N PRO A 173 1.67 5.63 0.99
CA PRO A 173 2.47 6.85 1.23
C PRO A 173 1.64 8.13 1.15
N THR A 174 0.76 8.23 0.14
CA THR A 174 -0.14 9.38 -0.05
C THR A 174 -1.14 9.50 1.10
N TYR A 175 -1.71 8.39 1.56
CA TYR A 175 -2.56 8.36 2.75
C TYR A 175 -1.82 8.90 3.99
N LEU A 176 -0.60 8.44 4.25
CA LEU A 176 0.19 8.89 5.40
C LEU A 176 0.50 10.39 5.33
N SER A 177 0.78 10.92 4.14
CA SER A 177 0.96 12.36 3.91
C SER A 177 -0.31 13.15 4.23
N VAL A 178 -1.48 12.70 3.75
CA VAL A 178 -2.77 13.32 4.08
C VAL A 178 -3.03 13.34 5.59
N VAL A 179 -2.77 12.21 6.27
CA VAL A 179 -2.97 12.07 7.72
C VAL A 179 -2.01 12.95 8.52
N GLU A 180 -0.77 13.13 8.06
CA GLU A 180 0.18 14.09 8.64
C GLU A 180 -0.33 15.53 8.50
N HIS A 181 -0.81 15.93 7.33
CA HIS A 181 -1.40 17.26 7.14
C HIS A 181 -2.63 17.49 8.03
N MET A 182 -3.49 16.48 8.19
CA MET A 182 -4.63 16.52 9.11
C MET A 182 -4.18 16.75 10.55
N ARG A 183 -3.17 16.01 11.03
CA ARG A 183 -2.60 16.22 12.38
C ARG A 183 -2.04 17.63 12.54
N HIS A 184 -1.24 18.10 11.59
CA HIS A 184 -0.69 19.45 11.62
C HIS A 184 -1.78 20.52 11.71
N ALA A 185 -2.85 20.39 10.91
CA ALA A 185 -3.96 21.33 10.94
C ALA A 185 -4.68 21.33 12.29
N ILE A 186 -4.93 20.16 12.87
CA ILE A 186 -5.55 20.04 14.21
C ILE A 186 -4.64 20.63 15.29
N ARG A 187 -3.34 20.36 15.22
CA ARG A 187 -2.37 20.91 16.17
C ARG A 187 -2.29 22.44 16.08
N ALA A 188 -2.25 23.01 14.87
CA ALA A 188 -2.27 24.45 14.69
C ALA A 188 -3.53 25.10 15.28
N LYS A 189 -4.71 24.50 15.06
CA LYS A 189 -5.97 24.95 15.70
C LYS A 189 -5.95 24.85 17.23
N PHE A 190 -5.23 23.86 17.77
CA PHE A 190 -5.04 23.73 19.21
C PHE A 190 -4.10 24.82 19.74
N GLU A 191 -2.95 25.02 19.10
CA GLU A 191 -1.96 26.02 19.45
C GLU A 191 -2.56 27.44 19.45
N GLU A 192 -3.33 27.79 18.42
CA GLU A 192 -4.03 29.08 18.33
C GLU A 192 -4.99 29.30 19.51
N ALA A 193 -5.83 28.30 19.81
CA ALA A 193 -6.76 28.36 20.93
C ALA A 193 -6.06 28.44 22.30
N ALA A 194 -4.92 27.76 22.45
CA ALA A 194 -4.12 27.79 23.67
C ALA A 194 -3.47 29.16 23.87
N VAL A 195 -2.97 29.77 22.79
CA VAL A 195 -2.42 31.14 22.82
C VAL A 195 -3.49 32.16 23.18
N ASP A 196 -4.70 32.04 22.63
CA ASP A 196 -5.79 32.97 22.92
C ASP A 196 -6.30 32.84 24.36
N GLU A 197 -6.37 31.62 24.89
CA GLU A 197 -6.66 31.38 26.31
C GLU A 197 -5.61 32.04 27.20
N LEU A 198 -4.33 31.90 26.86
CA LEU A 198 -3.23 32.49 27.61
C LEU A 198 -3.31 34.03 27.60
N LYS A 199 -3.61 34.64 26.45
CA LYS A 199 -3.81 36.10 26.35
C LYS A 199 -4.98 36.58 27.21
N LYS A 200 -6.05 35.79 27.30
CA LYS A 200 -7.27 36.16 28.02
C LYS A 200 -7.13 36.01 29.53
N ASN A 201 -6.55 34.90 29.98
CA ASN A 201 -6.55 34.50 31.40
C ASN A 201 -5.18 34.63 32.07
N GLY A 202 -4.10 34.91 31.33
CA GLY A 202 -2.72 34.98 31.85
C GLY A 202 -2.10 33.64 32.21
N VAL A 203 -2.89 32.57 32.22
CA VAL A 203 -2.48 31.19 32.47
C VAL A 203 -3.29 30.24 31.59
N LEU A 204 -2.68 29.11 31.22
CA LEU A 204 -3.37 28.06 30.49
C LEU A 204 -4.23 27.23 31.45
N VAL A 205 -5.53 27.53 31.49
CA VAL A 205 -6.54 26.74 32.23
C VAL A 205 -6.78 25.41 31.52
N ALA A 206 -7.48 24.45 32.16
CA ALA A 206 -7.79 23.14 31.60
C ALA A 206 -8.38 23.25 30.17
N MET A 207 -7.57 22.93 29.17
CA MET A 207 -7.96 22.95 27.76
C MET A 207 -8.88 21.77 27.45
N LYS A 208 -9.90 21.98 26.62
CA LYS A 208 -10.78 20.92 26.11
C LYS A 208 -10.06 20.10 25.02
N THR A 209 -8.99 19.39 25.38
CA THR A 209 -8.15 18.61 24.44
C THR A 209 -8.94 17.53 23.71
N HIS A 210 -9.91 16.90 24.38
CA HIS A 210 -10.74 15.82 23.82
C HIS A 210 -11.43 16.23 22.50
N LYS A 211 -11.79 17.50 22.31
CA LYS A 211 -12.53 17.94 21.12
C LYS A 211 -11.68 17.79 19.85
N TYR A 212 -10.38 18.06 19.96
CA TYR A 212 -9.41 17.95 18.87
C TYR A 212 -9.14 16.49 18.52
N ILE A 213 -9.06 15.62 19.53
CA ILE A 213 -8.92 14.18 19.33
C ILE A 213 -10.15 13.60 18.61
N ILE A 214 -11.36 14.01 19.00
CA ILE A 214 -12.60 13.59 18.32
C ILE A 214 -12.65 14.12 16.89
N GLU A 215 -12.28 15.38 16.65
CA GLU A 215 -12.22 15.96 15.30
C GLU A 215 -11.26 15.19 14.41
N PHE A 216 -10.04 14.92 14.88
CA PHE A 216 -9.05 14.14 14.15
C PHE A 216 -9.52 12.70 13.90
N LYS A 217 -10.14 12.05 14.89
CA LYS A 217 -10.72 10.70 14.73
C LYS A 217 -11.77 10.66 13.62
N ASN A 218 -12.59 11.70 13.47
CA ASN A 218 -13.57 11.78 12.39
C ASN A 218 -12.88 11.98 11.03
N GLN A 219 -11.85 12.83 10.96
CA GLN A 219 -11.05 13.00 9.74
C GLN A 219 -10.37 11.71 9.29
N LEU A 220 -9.85 10.90 10.23
CA LEU A 220 -9.28 9.57 9.93
C LEU A 220 -10.33 8.63 9.31
N LYS A 221 -11.56 8.61 9.84
CA LYS A 221 -12.65 7.81 9.27
C LYS A 221 -12.99 8.23 7.84
N ASP A 222 -13.03 9.54 7.58
CA ASP A 222 -13.31 10.07 6.24
C ASP A 222 -12.15 9.81 5.25
N ALA A 223 -10.93 9.70 5.77
CA ALA A 223 -9.74 9.35 5.00
C ALA A 223 -9.60 7.84 4.74
N ALA A 224 -10.38 7.00 5.42
CA ALA A 224 -10.22 5.54 5.35
C ALA A 224 -10.50 5.01 3.93
N VAL A 225 -9.53 4.27 3.39
CA VAL A 225 -9.66 3.60 2.10
C VAL A 225 -10.37 2.27 2.32
N LYS A 226 -11.55 2.10 1.70
CA LYS A 226 -12.41 0.92 1.92
C LYS A 226 -11.73 -0.42 1.66
N GLN A 227 -10.81 -0.46 0.70
CA GLN A 227 -10.08 -1.66 0.29
C GLN A 227 -8.81 -1.92 1.14
N ALA A 228 -8.43 -0.97 2.01
CA ALA A 228 -7.26 -1.08 2.86
C ALA A 228 -7.63 -1.49 4.29
N ASN A 229 -6.74 -2.25 4.94
CA ASN A 229 -6.87 -2.60 6.36
C ASN A 229 -5.58 -2.25 7.12
N TRP A 230 -5.20 -0.96 7.10
CA TRP A 230 -3.91 -0.54 7.67
C TRP A 230 -3.88 -0.56 9.20
N ASN A 231 -5.03 -0.55 9.90
CA ASN A 231 -5.11 -0.60 11.37
C ASN A 231 -4.22 0.43 12.11
N GLN A 232 -3.99 1.62 11.52
CA GLN A 232 -3.06 2.62 12.07
C GLN A 232 -3.75 3.72 12.88
N ASP A 233 -5.09 3.79 12.90
CA ASP A 233 -5.83 4.88 13.57
C ASP A 233 -5.40 5.08 15.03
N THR A 234 -5.22 3.99 15.78
CA THR A 234 -4.79 4.03 17.18
C THR A 234 -3.42 4.68 17.35
N GLU A 235 -2.46 4.35 16.47
CA GLU A 235 -1.12 4.92 16.49
C GLU A 235 -1.15 6.42 16.16
N GLN A 236 -1.92 6.80 15.12
CA GLN A 236 -2.04 8.20 14.71
C GLN A 236 -2.73 9.06 15.79
N LEU A 237 -3.72 8.49 16.50
CA LEU A 237 -4.40 9.15 17.62
C LEU A 237 -3.45 9.34 18.82
N ALA A 238 -2.73 8.29 19.22
CA ALA A 238 -1.76 8.36 20.32
C ALA A 238 -0.64 9.37 20.04
N GLN A 239 -0.20 9.46 18.78
CA GLN A 239 0.78 10.45 18.35
C GLN A 239 0.25 11.88 18.53
N LEU A 240 -0.98 12.17 18.08
CA LEU A 240 -1.60 13.49 18.28
C LEU A 240 -1.76 13.82 19.77
N GLU A 241 -2.18 12.86 20.60
CA GLU A 241 -2.30 13.05 22.04
C GLU A 241 -0.97 13.43 22.69
N SER A 242 0.12 12.73 22.33
CA SER A 242 1.48 13.04 22.78
C SER A 242 1.93 14.44 22.33
N GLU A 243 1.63 14.84 21.09
CA GLU A 243 1.97 16.16 20.57
C GLU A 243 1.22 17.29 21.28
N ILE A 244 -0.08 17.11 21.52
CA ILE A 244 -0.87 18.08 22.29
C ILE A 244 -0.35 18.18 23.73
N ALA A 245 -0.04 17.07 24.38
CA ALA A 245 0.50 17.06 25.74
C ALA A 245 1.84 17.82 25.83
N ARG A 246 2.77 17.56 24.89
CA ARG A 246 4.04 18.30 24.78
C ARG A 246 3.82 19.80 24.55
N THR A 247 2.85 20.15 23.71
CA THR A 247 2.51 21.56 23.45
C THR A 247 2.02 22.25 24.72
N VAL A 248 1.13 21.59 25.48
CA VAL A 248 0.63 22.09 26.77
C VAL A 248 1.78 22.30 27.77
N GLU A 249 2.65 21.31 27.93
CA GLU A 249 3.80 21.39 28.83
C GLU A 249 4.76 22.52 28.43
N GLY A 250 5.07 22.63 27.13
CA GLY A 250 5.93 23.69 26.60
C GLY A 250 5.35 25.09 26.83
N ILE A 251 4.05 25.29 26.62
CA ILE A 251 3.37 26.57 26.90
C ILE A 251 3.45 26.90 28.40
N ARG A 252 3.17 25.94 29.29
CA ARG A 252 3.25 26.16 30.75
C ARG A 252 4.65 26.55 31.20
N ALA A 253 5.67 25.80 30.78
CA ALA A 253 7.07 26.08 31.12
C ALA A 253 7.51 27.48 30.62
N THR A 254 7.09 27.86 29.41
CA THR A 254 7.38 29.18 28.85
C THR A 254 6.70 30.29 29.64
N ASN A 255 5.44 30.09 30.07
CA ASN A 255 4.71 31.07 30.88
C ASN A 255 5.34 31.25 32.27
N GLU A 256 5.73 30.15 32.93
CA GLU A 256 6.43 30.19 34.22
C GLU A 256 7.75 30.95 34.13
N LEU A 257 8.54 30.70 33.07
CA LEU A 257 9.79 31.43 32.83
C LEU A 257 9.53 32.94 32.62
N LEU A 258 8.47 33.30 31.89
CA LEU A 258 8.10 34.69 31.66
C LEU A 258 7.71 35.39 32.96
N GLU A 259 6.94 34.74 33.82
CA GLU A 259 6.56 35.29 35.14
C GLU A 259 7.77 35.44 36.07
N GLN A 260 8.68 34.47 36.09
CA GLN A 260 9.96 34.60 36.83
C GLN A 260 10.80 35.78 36.32
N GLN A 261 10.87 36.00 35.01
CA GLN A 261 11.58 37.14 34.43
C GLN A 261 10.95 38.48 34.82
N LYS A 262 9.62 38.57 34.84
CA LYS A 262 8.89 39.76 35.31
C LYS A 262 9.19 40.05 36.78
N ALA A 263 9.11 39.03 37.64
CA ALA A 263 9.42 39.15 39.06
C ALA A 263 10.87 39.60 39.29
N ARG A 264 11.83 39.02 38.55
CA ARG A 264 13.25 39.41 38.63
C ARG A 264 13.48 40.86 38.23
N LYS A 265 12.84 41.34 37.15
CA LYS A 265 12.92 42.76 36.73
C LYS A 265 12.35 43.69 37.79
N LEU A 266 11.23 43.32 38.42
CA LEU A 266 10.63 44.10 39.50
C LEU A 266 11.57 44.19 40.71
N GLN A 267 12.19 43.07 41.10
CA GLN A 267 13.17 43.03 42.18
C GLN A 267 14.37 43.93 41.88
N ILE A 268 14.97 43.84 40.68
CA ILE A 268 16.08 44.70 40.26
C ILE A 268 15.69 46.19 40.34
N ASN A 269 14.48 46.55 39.93
CA ASN A 269 14.00 47.92 40.03
C ASN A 269 13.81 48.38 41.48
N LYS A 270 13.37 47.49 42.37
CA LYS A 270 13.28 47.77 43.81
C LYS A 270 14.67 47.97 44.41
N ASP A 271 15.60 47.07 44.14
CA ASP A 271 16.99 47.14 44.61
C ASP A 271 17.67 48.44 44.14
N LYS A 272 17.46 48.83 42.88
CA LYS A 272 17.95 50.12 42.34
C LYS A 272 17.37 51.33 43.08
N ARG A 273 16.08 51.32 43.41
CA ARG A 273 15.45 52.42 44.17
C ARG A 273 16.03 52.51 45.58
N GLU A 274 16.20 51.37 46.27
CA GLU A 274 16.80 51.33 47.60
C GLU A 274 18.26 51.82 47.59
N PHE A 275 19.05 51.43 46.58
CA PHE A 275 20.41 51.94 46.38
C PHE A 275 20.46 53.47 46.25
N TRP A 276 19.58 54.06 45.43
CA TRP A 276 19.52 55.52 45.27
C TRP A 276 19.04 56.25 46.53
N LEU A 277 18.06 55.69 47.26
CA LEU A 277 17.59 56.25 48.53
C LEU A 277 18.71 56.26 49.58
N ASN A 278 19.44 55.16 49.72
CA ASN A 278 20.59 55.08 50.63
C ASN A 278 21.71 56.05 50.25
N SER A 279 22.02 56.16 48.96
CA SER A 279 23.05 57.10 48.47
C SER A 279 22.68 58.56 48.74
N ALA A 280 21.41 58.94 48.54
CA ALA A 280 20.92 60.27 48.86
C ALA A 280 20.96 60.57 50.37
N SER A 281 20.60 59.58 51.21
CA SER A 281 20.69 59.69 52.67
C SER A 281 22.13 59.90 53.15
N ILE A 282 23.08 59.12 52.62
CA ILE A 282 24.51 59.29 52.93
C ILE A 282 24.98 60.69 52.52
N GLY A 283 24.64 61.16 51.32
CA GLY A 283 24.97 62.52 50.86
C GLY A 283 24.39 63.62 51.75
N ALA A 284 23.14 63.50 52.18
CA ALA A 284 22.49 64.44 53.08
C ALA A 284 23.17 64.47 54.47
N ASN A 285 23.55 63.31 55.01
CA ASN A 285 24.26 63.23 56.28
C ASN A 285 25.65 63.86 56.22
N VAL A 286 26.39 63.68 55.12
CA VAL A 286 27.70 64.32 54.92
C VAL A 286 27.56 65.84 54.85
N LEU A 287 26.56 66.36 54.13
CA LEU A 287 26.29 67.80 54.05
C LEU A 287 25.89 68.40 55.41
N ASN A 288 25.02 67.72 56.17
CA ASN A 288 24.65 68.15 57.52
C ASN A 288 25.85 68.16 58.47
N THR A 289 26.72 67.16 58.38
CA THR A 289 27.95 67.09 59.20
C THR A 289 28.93 68.21 58.82
N ALA A 290 29.09 68.52 57.53
CA ALA A 290 29.91 69.64 57.09
C ALA A 290 29.35 70.99 57.58
N ALA A 291 28.03 71.17 57.53
CA ALA A 291 27.35 72.37 58.03
C ALA A 291 27.49 72.52 59.56
N SER A 292 27.41 71.44 60.32
CA SER A 292 27.63 71.48 61.78
C SER A 292 29.08 71.82 62.13
N VAL A 293 30.06 71.29 61.39
CA VAL A 293 31.48 71.63 61.59
C VAL A 293 31.75 73.09 61.24
N ALA A 294 31.19 73.61 60.14
CA ALA A 294 31.30 75.03 59.80
C ALA A 294 30.67 75.94 60.87
N SER A 295 29.56 75.51 61.47
CA SER A 295 28.89 76.25 62.54
C SER A 295 29.73 76.28 63.83
N VAL A 296 30.40 75.18 64.18
CA VAL A 296 31.32 75.11 65.33
C VAL A 296 32.56 75.98 65.11
N ILE A 297 33.10 76.02 63.88
CA ILE A 297 34.25 76.87 63.54
C ILE A 297 33.87 78.37 63.62
N MET A 298 32.66 78.77 63.20
CA MET A 298 32.22 80.16 63.33
C MET A 298 31.98 80.60 64.78
N VAL A 299 31.53 79.69 65.66
CA VAL A 299 31.34 79.98 67.10
C VAL A 299 32.68 80.09 67.84
N ALA A 300 33.70 79.32 67.44
CA ALA A 300 35.05 79.41 68.01
C ALA A 300 35.83 80.67 67.58
N GLY A 301 35.39 81.38 66.54
CA GLY A 301 36.04 82.60 66.02
C GLY A 301 35.56 83.93 66.64
N HIS A 302 34.65 83.89 67.62
CA HIS A 302 34.10 85.08 68.29
C HIS A 302 34.34 85.09 69.83
N ALA A 303 35.33 84.33 70.31
CA ALA A 303 35.80 84.38 71.70
C ALA A 303 37.06 85.24 71.82
#